data_AF-A0A2D8JBI1-F1
#
_entry.id   AF-A0A2D8JBI1-F1
#
_cell.length_a   1.000
_cell.length_b   1.000
_cell.length_c   1.000
_cell.angle_alpha   90.00
_cell.angle_beta   90.00
_cell.angle_gamma   90.00
#
_symmetry.space_group_name_H-M   'P 1'
#
loop_
_entity.id
_entity.type
_entity.pdbx_description
1 polymer ?
#
loop_
_entity_poly.entity_id
_entity_poly.type
_entity_poly.pdbx_seq_one_letter_code
_entity_poly.pdbx_strand_id
1 'polypeptide(L)'
;MTKKIDIKEVITEKDYFAFVKFPFSLYKNNPYWIPPLIKDEIETLDPNKNPVYKNSSAKLFLAFRENKVVGRIAAIINWIEIKEVKKNKVRFGWYDVIDDVDVSKSLLNRVIDFGKE
;
A
#
# COMPACT_ATOMS: atom_id res chain seq x y z
N MET A 1 9.14 15.70 20.37
CA MET A 1 7.76 15.89 19.88
C MET A 1 7.60 15.03 18.64
N THR A 2 6.84 13.96 18.69
CA THR A 2 6.59 13.06 17.56
C THR A 2 5.79 13.83 16.49
N LYS A 3 6.39 14.03 15.31
CA LYS A 3 5.73 14.71 14.19
C LYS A 3 4.56 13.85 13.71
N LYS A 4 3.39 14.46 13.56
CA LYS A 4 2.14 13.81 13.14
C LYS A 4 2.34 13.07 11.80
N ILE A 5 1.86 11.82 11.72
CA ILE A 5 1.76 11.04 10.50
C ILE A 5 0.30 11.06 10.05
N ASP A 6 0.06 11.53 8.83
CA ASP A 6 -1.28 11.51 8.22
C ASP A 6 -1.37 10.33 7.25
N ILE A 7 -2.35 9.45 7.44
CA ILE A 7 -2.62 8.32 6.55
C ILE A 7 -3.73 8.70 5.57
N LYS A 8 -3.48 8.50 4.27
CA LYS A 8 -4.44 8.76 3.20
C LYS A 8 -4.68 7.49 2.40
N GLU A 9 -5.95 7.18 2.14
CA GLU A 9 -6.34 6.13 1.19
C GLU A 9 -6.10 6.60 -0.25
N VAL A 10 -5.59 5.69 -1.08
CA VAL A 10 -5.29 5.94 -2.50
C VAL A 10 -6.56 5.75 -3.31
N ILE A 11 -7.11 6.85 -3.81
CA ILE A 11 -8.39 6.85 -4.53
C ILE A 11 -8.24 7.52 -5.90
N THR A 12 -7.40 8.55 -6.01
CA THR A 12 -7.23 9.31 -7.26
C THR A 12 -6.04 8.81 -8.06
N GLU A 13 -6.02 9.06 -9.38
CA GLU A 13 -4.88 8.74 -10.25
C GLU A 13 -3.56 9.33 -9.72
N LYS A 14 -3.62 10.56 -9.19
CA LYS A 14 -2.47 11.22 -8.55
C LYS A 14 -1.96 10.43 -7.33
N ASP A 15 -2.87 9.84 -6.56
CA ASP A 15 -2.50 9.01 -5.40
C ASP A 15 -1.85 7.71 -5.85
N TYR A 16 -2.39 7.05 -6.88
CA TYR A 16 -1.78 5.83 -7.44
C TYR A 16 -0.37 6.11 -7.94
N PHE A 17 -0.19 7.23 -8.65
CA PHE A 17 1.13 7.64 -9.11
C PHE A 17 2.09 7.92 -7.95
N ALA A 18 1.63 8.58 -6.89
CA ALA A 18 2.43 8.80 -5.68
C ALA A 18 2.80 7.48 -4.98
N PHE A 19 1.86 6.53 -4.92
CA PHE A 19 2.06 5.20 -4.36
C PHE A 19 3.12 4.40 -5.14
N VAL A 20 3.05 4.39 -6.46
CA VAL A 20 4.01 3.67 -7.32
C VAL A 20 5.38 4.36 -7.34
N LYS A 21 5.43 5.69 -7.27
CA LYS A 21 6.70 6.43 -7.29
C LYS A 21 7.45 6.48 -5.96
N PHE A 22 6.80 6.24 -4.83
CA PHE A 22 7.48 6.34 -3.55
C PHE A 22 8.77 5.50 -3.42
N PRO A 23 8.81 4.21 -3.83
CA PRO A 23 10.05 3.43 -3.85
C PRO A 23 11.19 4.06 -4.65
N PHE A 24 10.88 4.76 -5.74
CA PHE A 24 11.88 5.47 -6.55
C PHE A 24 12.59 6.54 -5.74
N SER A 25 11.86 7.25 -4.89
CA SER A 25 12.48 8.22 -3.98
C SER A 25 13.19 7.58 -2.80
N LEU A 26 12.65 6.48 -2.27
CA LEU A 26 13.17 5.81 -1.08
C LEU A 26 14.50 5.11 -1.37
N TYR A 27 14.59 4.42 -2.49
CA TYR A 27 15.72 3.59 -2.87
C TYR A 27 16.63 4.22 -3.93
N LYS A 28 16.50 5.53 -4.20
CA LYS A 28 17.24 6.25 -5.26
C LYS A 28 18.76 6.05 -5.24
N ASN A 29 19.34 5.82 -4.06
CA ASN A 29 20.79 5.66 -3.87
C ASN A 29 21.19 4.21 -3.57
N ASN A 30 20.25 3.26 -3.67
CA ASN A 30 20.52 1.85 -3.43
C ASN A 30 20.97 1.19 -4.75
N PRO A 31 22.24 0.75 -4.88
CA PRO A 31 22.75 0.18 -6.13
C PRO A 31 22.13 -1.19 -6.48
N TYR A 32 21.44 -1.83 -5.53
CA TYR A 32 20.81 -3.13 -5.72
C TYR A 32 19.30 -3.05 -5.97
N TRP A 33 18.73 -1.84 -5.98
CA TRP A 33 17.31 -1.66 -6.23
C TRP A 33 17.02 -1.59 -7.72
N ILE A 34 16.16 -2.49 -8.18
CA ILE A 34 15.69 -2.54 -9.57
C ILE A 34 14.31 -1.87 -9.63
N PRO A 35 14.15 -0.71 -10.29
CA PRO A 35 12.87 -0.04 -10.39
C PRO A 35 11.88 -0.87 -11.22
N PRO A 36 10.63 -1.04 -10.77
CA PRO A 36 9.59 -1.66 -11.59
C PRO A 36 9.13 -0.71 -12.71
N LEU A 37 8.45 -1.25 -13.72
CA LEU A 37 7.80 -0.42 -14.74
C LEU A 37 6.56 0.26 -14.12
N ILE A 38 6.57 1.60 -14.09
CA ILE A 38 5.49 2.39 -13.45
C ILE A 38 4.13 2.04 -14.02
N LYS A 39 4.04 1.84 -15.35
CA LYS A 39 2.79 1.49 -16.02
C LYS A 39 2.25 0.15 -15.50
N ASP A 40 3.08 -0.88 -15.49
CA ASP A 40 2.68 -2.23 -15.08
C ASP A 40 2.23 -2.27 -13.61
N GLU A 41 2.91 -1.51 -12.74
CA GLU A 41 2.51 -1.35 -11.34
C GLU A 41 1.12 -0.68 -11.22
N ILE A 42 0.87 0.41 -11.96
CA ILE A 42 -0.44 1.07 -11.97
C ILE A 42 -1.52 0.11 -12.47
N GLU A 43 -1.26 -0.62 -13.56
CA GLU A 43 -2.23 -1.57 -14.12
C GLU A 43 -2.52 -2.75 -13.19
N THR A 44 -1.51 -3.19 -12.43
CA THR A 44 -1.67 -4.22 -11.39
C THR A 44 -2.55 -3.75 -10.25
N LEU A 45 -2.45 -2.47 -9.87
CA LEU A 45 -3.17 -1.90 -8.73
C LEU A 45 -4.57 -1.38 -9.11
N ASP A 46 -4.86 -1.15 -10.39
CA ASP A 46 -6.15 -0.67 -10.88
C ASP A 46 -7.23 -1.78 -10.90
N PRO A 47 -8.31 -1.64 -10.10
CA PRO A 47 -9.41 -2.61 -10.07
C PRO A 47 -10.14 -2.80 -11.39
N ASN A 48 -10.08 -1.82 -12.30
CA ASN A 48 -10.71 -1.92 -13.61
C ASN A 48 -9.87 -2.72 -14.62
N LYS A 49 -8.56 -2.85 -14.37
CA LYS A 49 -7.63 -3.52 -15.27
C LYS A 49 -7.23 -4.90 -14.77
N ASN A 50 -7.01 -5.07 -13.47
CA ASN A 50 -6.52 -6.33 -12.93
C ASN A 50 -7.67 -7.29 -12.57
N PRO A 51 -7.80 -8.47 -13.23
CA PRO A 51 -8.85 -9.43 -12.94
C PRO A 51 -8.84 -10.00 -11.51
N VAL A 52 -7.73 -9.87 -10.77
CA VAL A 52 -7.62 -10.36 -9.40
C VAL A 52 -8.71 -9.75 -8.51
N TYR A 53 -9.09 -8.50 -8.77
CA TYR A 53 -10.13 -7.77 -8.04
C TYR A 53 -11.55 -8.32 -8.23
N LYS A 54 -11.76 -9.25 -9.16
CA LYS A 54 -13.01 -10.04 -9.21
C LYS A 54 -13.20 -10.90 -7.96
N ASN A 55 -12.10 -11.30 -7.34
CA ASN A 55 -12.05 -12.23 -6.21
C ASN A 55 -11.33 -11.66 -4.98
N SER A 56 -10.85 -10.41 -5.05
CA SER A 56 -10.18 -9.73 -3.96
C SER A 56 -10.66 -8.30 -3.80
N SER A 57 -10.58 -7.79 -2.57
CA SER A 57 -10.72 -6.37 -2.27
C SER A 57 -9.38 -5.87 -1.77
N ALA A 58 -8.93 -4.72 -2.26
CA ALA A 58 -7.75 -4.08 -1.71
C ALA A 58 -7.99 -2.60 -1.45
N LYS A 59 -7.36 -2.09 -0.40
CA LYS A 59 -7.21 -0.66 -0.14
C LYS A 59 -5.72 -0.36 -0.06
N LEU A 60 -5.28 0.70 -0.70
CA LEU A 60 -3.90 1.15 -0.64
C LEU A 60 -3.84 2.42 0.20
N PHE A 61 -2.77 2.56 0.98
CA PHE A 61 -2.57 3.67 1.89
C PHE A 61 -1.19 4.29 1.70
N LEU A 62 -1.15 5.61 1.79
CA LEU A 62 0.06 6.43 1.82
C LEU A 62 0.18 7.08 3.20
N ALA A 63 1.39 7.07 3.77
CA ALA A 63 1.73 7.84 4.95
C ALA A 63 2.40 9.15 4.56
N PHE A 64 1.98 10.25 5.16
CA PHE A 64 2.52 11.58 4.95
C PHE A 64 3.11 12.17 6.22
N ARG A 65 4.22 12.88 6.08
CA ARG A 65 4.80 13.77 7.08
C ARG A 65 5.14 15.09 6.39
N GLU A 66 4.57 16.19 6.85
CA GLU A 66 4.83 17.53 6.28
C GLU A 66 4.64 17.55 4.75
N ASN A 67 3.53 16.96 4.27
CA ASN A 67 3.18 16.80 2.85
C ASN A 67 4.14 15.94 2.00
N LYS A 68 5.11 15.27 2.62
CA LYS A 68 5.98 14.30 1.94
C LYS A 68 5.50 12.89 2.22
N VAL A 69 5.49 12.05 1.18
CA VAL A 69 5.24 10.62 1.35
C VAL A 69 6.41 10.01 2.12
N VAL A 70 6.10 9.29 3.20
CA VAL A 70 7.08 8.62 4.07
C VAL A 70 6.84 7.11 4.17
N GLY A 71 5.76 6.61 3.58
CA GLY A 71 5.51 5.18 3.49
C GLY A 71 4.30 4.85 2.64
N ARG A 72 4.18 3.58 2.27
CA ARG A 72 3.05 3.02 1.54
C ARG A 72 2.76 1.58 2.01
N ILE A 73 1.50 1.16 1.89
CA ILE A 73 1.09 -0.23 2.11
C ILE A 73 -0.19 -0.53 1.32
N ALA A 74 -0.32 -1.75 0.81
CA ALA A 74 -1.58 -2.29 0.32
C ALA A 74 -2.14 -3.29 1.32
N ALA A 75 -3.41 -3.16 1.68
CA ALA A 75 -4.17 -4.13 2.46
C ALA A 75 -5.12 -4.90 1.52
N ILE A 76 -5.11 -6.23 1.59
CA ILE A 76 -5.73 -7.10 0.59
C ILE A 76 -6.52 -8.21 1.30
N ILE A 77 -7.78 -8.35 0.93
CA ILE A 77 -8.66 -9.46 1.30
C ILE A 77 -8.87 -10.34 0.06
N ASN A 78 -8.60 -11.63 0.18
CA ASN A 78 -8.92 -12.62 -0.85
C ASN A 78 -10.20 -13.37 -0.45
N TRP A 79 -11.28 -13.17 -1.18
CA TRP A 79 -12.58 -13.72 -0.85
C TRP A 79 -12.70 -15.22 -1.08
N ILE A 80 -11.90 -15.80 -1.99
CA ILE A 80 -11.85 -17.26 -2.19
C ILE A 80 -11.34 -17.92 -0.91
N GLU A 81 -10.26 -17.39 -0.32
CA GLU A 81 -9.69 -17.97 0.89
C GLU A 81 -10.61 -17.84 2.12
N ILE A 82 -11.39 -16.77 2.20
CA ILE A 82 -12.37 -16.59 3.26
C ILE A 82 -13.58 -17.51 3.03
N LYS A 83 -14.15 -17.54 1.82
CA LYS A 83 -15.41 -18.24 1.55
C LYS A 83 -15.24 -19.76 1.43
N GLU A 84 -14.20 -20.20 0.74
CA GLU A 84 -13.96 -21.61 0.40
C GLU A 84 -13.03 -22.27 1.42
N VAL A 85 -11.92 -21.62 1.77
CA VAL A 85 -10.90 -22.19 2.68
C VAL A 85 -11.21 -21.89 4.16
N LYS A 86 -12.24 -21.07 4.44
CA LYS A 86 -12.71 -20.69 5.79
C LYS A 86 -11.59 -20.10 6.67
N LYS A 87 -10.64 -19.39 6.06
CA LYS A 87 -9.56 -18.70 6.78
C LYS A 87 -9.78 -17.19 6.73
N ASN A 88 -10.26 -16.63 7.84
CA ASN A 88 -10.38 -15.18 8.01
C ASN A 88 -8.98 -14.58 8.16
N LYS A 89 -8.46 -13.99 7.09
CA LYS A 89 -7.16 -13.33 7.10
C LYS A 89 -7.16 -12.09 6.19
N VAL A 90 -6.43 -11.09 6.62
CA VAL A 90 -6.02 -9.95 5.80
C VAL A 90 -4.56 -10.16 5.39
N ARG A 91 -4.23 -9.84 4.14
CA ARG A 91 -2.86 -9.78 3.64
C ARG A 91 -2.44 -8.33 3.52
N PHE A 92 -1.14 -8.08 3.58
CA PHE A 92 -0.58 -6.81 3.17
C PHE A 92 0.64 -7.02 2.27
N GLY A 93 0.89 -6.04 1.41
CA GLY A 93 1.99 -6.04 0.45
C GLY A 93 2.33 -4.60 0.03
N TRP A 94 3.24 -4.44 -0.94
CA TRP A 94 3.74 -3.12 -1.35
C TRP A 94 4.11 -2.25 -0.15
N TYR A 95 4.81 -2.85 0.81
CA TYR A 95 5.13 -2.23 2.08
C TYR A 95 6.52 -1.63 2.01
N ASP A 96 6.58 -0.31 1.93
CA ASP A 96 7.82 0.47 1.91
C ASP A 96 7.66 1.64 2.86
N VAL A 97 8.64 1.87 3.72
CA VAL A 97 8.64 2.95 4.71
C VAL A 97 10.05 3.51 4.86
N ILE A 98 10.15 4.78 5.26
CA ILE A 98 11.41 5.29 5.83
C ILE A 98 11.71 4.57 7.15
N ASP A 99 12.96 4.63 7.61
CA ASP A 99 13.41 4.04 8.88
C ASP A 99 12.81 4.80 10.09
N ASP A 100 11.53 4.55 10.33
CA ASP A 100 10.72 5.20 11.34
C ASP A 100 9.58 4.26 11.79
N VAL A 101 9.65 3.85 13.06
CA VAL A 101 8.70 2.89 13.64
C VAL A 101 7.28 3.44 13.71
N ASP A 102 7.10 4.76 13.82
CA ASP A 102 5.77 5.36 13.93
C ASP A 102 5.05 5.35 12.58
N VAL A 103 5.79 5.49 11.47
CA VAL A 103 5.24 5.30 10.11
C VAL A 103 4.77 3.86 9.93
N SER A 104 5.60 2.90 10.36
CA SER A 104 5.30 1.47 10.28
C SER A 104 4.03 1.10 11.05
N LYS A 105 3.95 1.54 12.32
CA LYS A 105 2.77 1.34 13.17
C LYS A 105 1.52 1.94 12.56
N SER A 106 1.61 3.18 12.05
CA SER A 106 0.46 3.89 11.48
C SER A 106 -0.12 3.17 10.25
N LEU A 107 0.74 2.66 9.36
CA LEU A 107 0.31 1.91 8.17
C LEU A 107 -0.26 0.54 8.52
N LEU A 108 0.40 -0.21 9.42
CA LEU A 108 -0.07 -1.54 9.85
C LEU A 108 -1.40 -1.46 10.62
N ASN A 109 -1.61 -0.43 11.44
CA ASN A 109 -2.90 -0.21 12.09
C ASN A 109 -4.04 -0.08 11.06
N ARG A 110 -3.79 0.61 9.94
CA ARG A 110 -4.82 0.74 8.90
C ARG A 110 -5.13 -0.59 8.19
N VAL A 111 -4.15 -1.48 8.05
CA VAL A 111 -4.38 -2.86 7.58
C VAL A 111 -5.26 -3.64 8.56
N ILE A 112 -4.98 -3.51 9.86
CA ILE A 112 -5.78 -4.16 10.92
C ILE A 112 -7.21 -3.65 10.91
N ASP A 113 -7.41 -2.33 10.79
CA ASP A 113 -8.73 -1.72 10.73
C ASP A 113 -9.50 -2.21 9.50
N PHE A 114 -8.87 -2.24 8.32
CA PHE A 114 -9.49 -2.78 7.11
C PHE A 114 -9.87 -4.26 7.25
N GLY A 115 -9.08 -5.07 7.96
CA GLY A 115 -9.40 -6.47 8.22
C GLY A 115 -10.56 -6.70 9.20
N LYS A 116 -10.99 -5.66 9.92
CA LYS A 116 -12.13 -5.70 10.86
C LYS A 116 -13.42 -5.11 10.28
N GLU A 117 -13.33 -4.38 9.15
CA GLU A 117 -14.47 -3.91 8.36
C GLU A 117 -15.23 -5.10 7.75
#